data_AF-A0A7X3Z9V5-F1
#
_entry.id   AF-A0A7X3Z9V5-F1
#
_cell.length_a   1.000
_cell.length_b   1.000
_cell.length_c   1.000
_cell.angle_alpha   90.00
_cell.angle_beta   90.00
_cell.angle_gamma   90.00
#
_symmetry.space_group_name_H-M   'P 1'
#
loop_
_entity.id
_entity.type
_entity.pdbx_description
1 polymer ?
#
loop_
_entity_poly.entity_id
_entity_poly.type
_entity_poly.pdbx_seq_one_letter_code
_entity_poly.pdbx_strand_id
1 'polypeptide(L)'
;MSLALGIDVGTSGIRTAVVDECGEVLSKARSTHLPLDQDRIDAEKWWQAVEACMLLQVSSLNESGRRGTEISRIAVDGTSGSMVLCDAGLRPVGRALMYDSGGFETEAAQIAMHAPRSH
;
A
#
# COMPACT_ATOMS: atom_id res chain seq x y z
N MET A 1 10.18 -8.55 24.16
CA MET A 1 10.07 -9.12 22.80
C MET A 1 9.64 -8.00 21.89
N SER A 2 10.39 -7.78 20.81
CA SER A 2 10.07 -6.78 19.80
C SER A 2 9.28 -7.43 18.68
N LEU A 3 8.08 -6.93 18.39
CA LEU A 3 7.28 -7.40 17.25
C LEU A 3 7.60 -6.59 15.99
N ALA A 4 7.39 -7.19 14.82
CA ALA A 4 7.47 -6.53 13.52
C ALA A 4 6.15 -6.66 12.77
N LEU A 5 5.72 -5.59 12.12
CA LEU A 5 4.51 -5.55 11.29
C LEU A 5 4.88 -5.50 9.81
N GLY A 6 4.31 -6.40 9.01
CA GLY A 6 4.28 -6.28 7.55
C GLY A 6 2.94 -5.72 7.09
N ILE A 7 2.97 -4.79 6.13
CA ILE A 7 1.80 -4.24 5.45
C ILE A 7 1.96 -4.52 3.95
N ASP A 8 1.04 -5.29 3.37
CA ASP A 8 0.97 -5.58 1.93
C ASP A 8 -0.20 -4.78 1.33
N VAL A 9 0.15 -3.74 0.58
CA VAL A 9 -0.78 -2.89 -0.18
C VAL A 9 -0.99 -3.51 -1.56
N GLY A 10 -1.88 -4.50 -1.60
CA GLY A 10 -2.22 -5.25 -2.80
C GLY A 10 -3.29 -4.60 -3.67
N THR A 11 -3.48 -5.13 -4.89
CA THR A 11 -4.52 -4.69 -5.83
C THR A 11 -5.94 -4.94 -5.32
N SER A 12 -6.16 -5.99 -4.54
CA SER A 12 -7.50 -6.38 -4.04
C SER A 12 -7.80 -5.88 -2.62
N GLY A 13 -6.87 -5.15 -1.99
CA GLY A 13 -6.98 -4.69 -0.62
C GLY A 13 -5.67 -4.78 0.13
N ILE A 14 -5.75 -4.55 1.44
CA ILE A 14 -4.61 -4.52 2.36
C ILE A 14 -4.55 -5.81 3.15
N ARG A 15 -3.34 -6.35 3.30
CA ARG A 15 -3.06 -7.44 4.24
C ARG A 15 -2.01 -6.97 5.24
N THR A 16 -2.12 -7.46 6.46
CA THR A 16 -1.14 -7.23 7.52
C THR A 16 -0.80 -8.53 8.21
N ALA A 17 0.44 -8.61 8.70
CA ALA A 17 0.88 -9.71 9.54
C ALA A 17 1.86 -9.18 10.59
N VAL A 18 1.70 -9.63 11.83
CA VAL A 18 2.65 -9.34 12.90
C VAL A 18 3.45 -10.59 13.21
N VAL A 19 4.77 -10.45 13.24
CA VAL A 19 5.72 -11.52 13.52
C VAL A 19 6.58 -11.21 14.74
N ASP A 20 7.07 -12.26 15.39
CA ASP A 20 8.08 -12.16 16.43
C ASP A 20 9.52 -12.22 15.88
N GLU A 21 10.50 -12.22 16.79
CA GLU A 21 11.93 -12.27 16.46
C GLU A 21 12.37 -13.60 15.83
N CYS A 22 11.58 -14.67 15.99
CA CYS A 22 11.80 -15.97 15.36
C CYS A 22 11.13 -16.06 13.97
N GLY A 23 10.36 -15.04 13.57
CA GLY A 23 9.57 -15.03 12.34
C GLY A 23 8.24 -15.77 12.46
N GLU A 24 7.80 -16.11 13.68
CA GLU A 24 6.48 -16.72 13.89
C GLU A 24 5.39 -15.68 13.66
N VAL A 25 4.37 -16.03 12.87
CA VAL A 25 3.23 -15.14 12.62
C VAL A 25 2.24 -15.23 13.78
N LEU A 26 2.16 -14.14 14.55
CA LEU A 26 1.32 -14.04 15.74
C LEU A 26 -0.12 -13.61 15.42
N SER A 27 -0.31 -12.83 14.35
CA SER A 27 -1.64 -12.37 13.92
C SER A 27 -1.61 -11.92 12.46
N LYS A 28 -2.79 -11.90 11.84
CA LYS A 28 -3.01 -11.41 10.48
C LYS A 28 -4.32 -10.64 10.44
N ALA A 29 -4.37 -9.56 9.67
CA ALA A 29 -5.62 -8.90 9.33
C ALA A 29 -5.69 -8.57 7.84
N ARG A 30 -6.91 -8.34 7.35
CA ARG A 30 -7.18 -7.99 5.96
C ARG A 30 -8.30 -6.96 5.89
N SER A 31 -8.14 -5.99 5.00
CA SER A 31 -9.20 -5.07 4.59
C SER A 31 -9.31 -5.06 3.06
N THR A 32 -10.50 -4.88 2.53
CA THR A 32 -10.72 -4.67 1.08
C THR A 32 -10.67 -3.18 0.78
N HIS A 33 -10.22 -2.82 -0.43
CA HIS A 33 -10.35 -1.43 -0.89
C HIS A 33 -11.82 -1.02 -0.96
N LEU A 34 -12.08 0.26 -0.68
CA LEU A 34 -13.36 0.86 -1.00
C LEU A 34 -13.57 0.87 -2.52
N PRO A 35 -14.83 0.89 -3.01
CA PRO A 35 -15.10 1.00 -4.45
C PRO A 35 -14.35 2.16 -5.09
N LEU A 36 -13.54 1.85 -6.10
CA LEU A 36 -12.76 2.80 -6.87
C LEU A 36 -13.45 3.12 -8.19
N ASP A 37 -13.40 4.38 -8.58
CA ASP A 37 -13.66 4.81 -9.95
C ASP A 37 -12.39 4.61 -10.75
N GLN A 38 -12.45 3.79 -11.81
CA GLN A 38 -11.27 3.43 -12.62
C GLN A 38 -10.75 4.62 -13.43
N ASP A 39 -11.61 5.55 -13.82
CA ASP A 39 -11.22 6.74 -14.58
C ASP A 39 -10.62 7.82 -13.66
N ARG A 40 -10.99 7.79 -12.38
CA ARG A 40 -10.56 8.77 -11.38
C ARG A 40 -10.31 8.12 -10.03
N ILE A 41 -9.23 7.34 -9.97
CA ILE A 41 -8.83 6.66 -8.74
C ILE A 41 -8.43 7.69 -7.68
N ASP A 42 -9.14 7.65 -6.56
CA ASP A 42 -8.86 8.44 -5.37
C ASP A 42 -7.89 7.66 -4.46
N ALA A 43 -6.65 8.11 -4.38
CA ALA A 43 -5.60 7.47 -3.59
C ALA A 43 -5.93 7.44 -2.09
N GLU A 44 -6.75 8.37 -1.60
CA GLU A 44 -7.12 8.43 -0.18
C GLU A 44 -7.92 7.19 0.24
N LYS A 45 -8.65 6.57 -0.69
CA LYS A 45 -9.38 5.31 -0.44
C LYS A 45 -8.43 4.14 -0.16
N TRP A 46 -7.22 4.15 -0.70
CA TRP A 46 -6.20 3.15 -0.36
C TRP A 46 -5.70 3.37 1.07
N TRP A 47 -5.46 4.62 1.46
CA TRP A 47 -5.06 4.95 2.82
C TRP A 47 -6.14 4.55 3.84
N GLN A 48 -7.41 4.85 3.56
CA GLN A 48 -8.54 4.42 4.40
C GLN A 48 -8.60 2.88 4.55
N ALA A 49 -8.27 2.13 3.51
CA ALA A 49 -8.19 0.67 3.59
C ALA A 49 -7.02 0.21 4.47
N VAL A 50 -5.89 0.92 4.46
CA VAL A 50 -4.75 0.68 5.37
C VAL A 50 -5.17 0.95 6.81
N GLU A 51 -5.78 2.10 7.09
CA GLU A 51 -6.27 2.47 8.42
C GLU A 51 -7.24 1.41 8.97
N ALA A 52 -8.22 0.99 8.15
CA ALA A 52 -9.16 -0.06 8.52
C ALA A 52 -8.45 -1.39 8.84
N CYS A 53 -7.47 -1.79 8.02
CA CYS A 53 -6.69 -3.00 8.26
C CYS A 53 -5.85 -2.91 9.54
N MET A 54 -5.29 -1.74 9.83
CA MET A 54 -4.51 -1.48 11.04
C MET A 54 -5.36 -1.56 12.30
N LEU A 55 -6.60 -1.04 12.27
CA LEU A 55 -7.55 -1.19 13.37
C LEU A 55 -7.87 -2.66 13.65
N LEU A 56 -8.11 -3.45 12.61
CA LEU A 56 -8.34 -4.90 12.74
C LEU A 56 -7.10 -5.62 13.30
N GLN A 57 -5.90 -5.22 12.86
CA GLN A 57 -4.65 -5.81 13.30
C GLN A 57 -4.36 -5.51 14.78
N VAL A 58 -4.65 -4.30 15.26
CA VAL A 58 -4.54 -3.93 16.68
C VAL A 58 -5.56 -4.70 17.52
N SER A 59 -6.81 -4.81 17.07
CA SER A 59 -7.83 -5.60 17.75
C SER A 59 -7.42 -7.08 17.88
N SER A 60 -6.91 -7.68 16.79
CA SER A 60 -6.42 -9.06 16.81
C SER A 60 -5.25 -9.28 17.79
N LEU A 61 -4.32 -8.33 17.89
CA LEU A 61 -3.24 -8.40 18.87
C LEU A 61 -3.79 -8.33 20.31
N ASN A 62 -4.70 -7.39 20.58
CA ASN A 62 -5.30 -7.22 21.90
C ASN A 62 -6.03 -8.48 22.36
N GLU A 63 -6.75 -9.15 21.47
CA GLU A 63 -7.42 -10.44 21.75
C GLU A 63 -6.42 -11.55 22.12
N SER A 64 -5.20 -11.51 21.57
CA SER A 64 -4.11 -12.44 21.92
C SER A 64 -3.32 -12.04 23.18
N GLY A 65 -3.75 -11.00 23.90
CA GLY A 65 -3.06 -10.49 25.09
C GLY A 65 -1.79 -9.68 24.79
N ARG A 66 -1.60 -9.27 23.54
CA ARG A 66 -0.46 -8.44 23.08
C ARG A 66 -0.94 -7.03 22.79
N ARG A 67 -0.02 -6.06 22.85
CA ARG A 67 -0.32 -4.65 22.60
C ARG A 67 0.36 -4.19 21.32
N GLY A 68 -0.29 -3.30 20.58
CA GLY A 68 0.31 -2.65 19.41
C GLY A 68 1.61 -1.90 19.74
N THR A 69 1.79 -1.44 20.98
CA THR A 69 3.03 -0.79 21.45
C THR A 69 4.25 -1.72 21.52
N GLU A 70 4.06 -3.03 21.36
CA GLU A 70 5.17 -3.99 21.26
C GLU A 70 5.75 -4.09 19.84
N ILE A 71 5.07 -3.52 18.83
CA ILE A 71 5.58 -3.41 17.46
C ILE A 71 6.63 -2.31 17.42
N SER A 72 7.88 -2.67 17.13
CA SER A 72 9.00 -1.72 17.02
C SER A 72 9.50 -1.53 15.59
N ARG A 73 9.00 -2.35 14.65
CA ARG A 73 9.43 -2.39 13.25
C ARG A 73 8.22 -2.49 12.34
N ILE A 74 8.28 -1.79 11.21
CA ILE A 74 7.27 -1.86 10.16
C ILE A 74 7.98 -2.06 8.83
N ALA A 75 7.46 -2.97 8.01
CA ALA A 75 7.81 -3.13 6.61
C ALA A 75 6.54 -2.93 5.77
N VAL A 76 6.69 -2.28 4.62
CA VAL A 76 5.60 -2.05 3.67
C VAL A 76 6.02 -2.62 2.32
N ASP A 77 5.13 -3.43 1.75
CA ASP A 77 5.17 -3.91 0.38
C ASP A 77 3.96 -3.37 -0.37
N GLY A 78 4.10 -3.14 -1.67
CA GLY A 78 3.04 -2.55 -2.48
C GLY A 78 3.08 -3.04 -3.91
N THR A 79 1.95 -2.91 -4.61
CA THR A 79 1.87 -3.21 -6.05
C THR A 79 2.86 -2.36 -6.83
N SER A 80 3.71 -3.01 -7.62
CA SER A 80 4.67 -2.32 -8.49
C SER A 80 3.96 -1.42 -9.52
N GLY A 81 4.54 -0.26 -9.81
CA GLY A 81 4.13 0.61 -10.92
C GLY A 81 2.96 1.58 -10.67
N SER A 82 2.28 1.51 -9.52
CA SER A 82 1.24 2.50 -9.17
C SER A 82 1.84 3.83 -8.73
N MET A 83 1.23 4.96 -9.13
CA MET A 83 1.73 6.30 -8.85
C MET A 83 0.66 7.19 -8.21
N VAL A 84 1.07 7.96 -7.21
CA VAL A 84 0.27 9.04 -6.61
C VAL A 84 1.09 10.32 -6.68
N LEU A 85 0.56 11.34 -7.35
CA LEU A 85 1.18 12.66 -7.35
C LEU A 85 0.73 13.42 -6.10
N CYS A 86 1.69 13.85 -5.29
CA CYS A 86 1.42 14.58 -4.05
C CYS A 86 2.06 15.99 -4.05
N ASP A 87 1.48 16.88 -3.24
CA ASP A 87 2.14 18.13 -2.88
C ASP A 87 3.21 17.95 -1.78
N ALA A 88 3.82 19.05 -1.34
CA ALA A 88 4.82 19.06 -0.27
C ALA A 88 4.29 18.59 1.10
N GLY A 89 2.97 18.57 1.28
CA GLY A 89 2.30 18.04 2.47
C GLY A 89 1.90 16.58 2.33
N LEU A 90 2.36 15.88 1.28
CA LEU A 90 1.99 14.50 0.94
C LEU A 90 0.50 14.31 0.64
N ARG A 91 -0.21 15.38 0.28
CA ARG A 91 -1.63 15.29 -0.11
C ARG A 91 -1.73 14.98 -1.59
N PRO A 92 -2.56 14.00 -2.01
CA PRO A 92 -2.79 13.74 -3.43
C PRO A 92 -3.33 14.99 -4.14
N VAL A 93 -2.72 15.36 -5.27
CA VAL A 93 -3.14 16.54 -6.07
C VAL A 93 -3.78 16.16 -7.42
N GLY A 94 -3.97 14.86 -7.67
CA GLY A 94 -4.59 14.33 -8.87
C GLY A 94 -5.08 12.90 -8.66
N ARG A 95 -5.62 12.28 -9.72
CA ARG A 95 -5.96 10.85 -9.68
C ARG A 95 -4.69 10.02 -9.49
N ALA A 96 -4.82 8.89 -8.81
CA ALA A 96 -3.77 7.88 -8.85
C ALA A 96 -3.74 7.19 -10.22
N LEU A 97 -2.56 6.70 -10.58
CA LEU A 97 -2.34 5.85 -11.76
C LEU A 97 -2.03 4.44 -11.28
N MET A 98 -2.74 3.46 -11.82
CA MET A 98 -2.37 2.05 -11.68
C MET A 98 -1.28 1.69 -12.68
N TYR A 99 -0.58 0.59 -12.44
CA TYR A 99 0.47 0.08 -13.33
C TYR A 99 0.01 -0.15 -14.78
N ASP A 100 -1.29 -0.32 -15.01
CA ASP A 100 -1.94 -0.51 -16.31
C ASP A 100 -2.69 0.73 -16.83
N SER A 101 -2.50 1.90 -16.20
CA SER A 101 -3.07 3.15 -16.70
C SER A 101 -2.50 3.53 -18.06
N GLY A 102 -3.39 3.68 -19.06
CA GLY A 102 -3.05 4.10 -20.42
C GLY A 102 -3.32 5.59 -20.70
N GLY A 103 -3.23 5.97 -21.98
CA GLY A 103 -3.48 7.35 -22.45
C GLY A 103 -2.25 8.25 -22.47
N PHE A 104 -1.05 7.66 -22.50
CA PHE A 104 0.24 8.36 -22.49
C PHE A 104 1.07 8.08 -23.77
N GLU A 105 0.41 7.73 -24.88
CA GLU A 105 1.06 7.31 -26.12
C GLU A 105 1.88 8.44 -26.74
N THR A 106 1.40 9.67 -26.63
CA THR A 106 2.09 10.86 -27.17
C THR A 106 3.39 11.10 -26.40
N GLU A 107 3.33 11.09 -25.07
CA GLU A 107 4.47 11.25 -24.18
C GLU A 107 5.47 10.09 -24.35
N ALA A 108 4.97 8.86 -24.44
CA ALA A 108 5.81 7.68 -24.70
C ALA A 108 6.56 7.79 -26.04
N ALA A 109 5.89 8.26 -27.10
CA ALA A 109 6.54 8.50 -28.39
C ALA A 109 7.62 9.58 -28.31
N GLN A 110 7.41 10.65 -27.52
CA GLN A 110 8.42 11.68 -27.29
C GLN A 110 9.65 11.14 -26.56
N ILE A 111 9.45 10.33 -25.51
CA ILE A 111 10.54 9.68 -24.78
C ILE A 111 11.33 8.75 -25.71
N ALA A 112 10.64 7.98 -26.56
CA ALA A 112 11.26 7.02 -27.48
C ALA A 112 12.23 7.67 -28.48
N MET A 113 12.04 8.95 -28.84
CA MET A 113 12.96 9.68 -29.73
C MET A 113 14.36 9.89 -29.10
N HIS A 114 14.45 9.88 -27.77
CA HIS A 114 15.68 10.15 -27.02
C HIS A 114 16.18 8.93 -26.24
N ALA A 115 15.34 7.91 -26.08
CA ALA A 115 15.72 6.67 -25.42
C ALA A 115 16.89 6.01 -26.19
N PRO A 116 17.89 5.43 -25.48
CA PRO A 116 18.94 4.68 -26.13
C PRO A 116 18.35 3.56 -26.99
N ARG A 117 19.01 3.25 -28.12
CA ARG A 117 18.68 2.06 -28.92
C ARG A 117 19.02 0.82 -28.07
N SER A 118 18.02 0.33 -27.34
CA SER A 118 17.98 -0.89 -26.52
C SER A 118 18.84 -0.96 -25.24
N HIS A 119 18.22 -1.52 -24.18
CA HIS A 119 18.84 -2.51 -23.29
C HIS A 119 18.69 -3.90 -23.91
#